data_AF-A0A7V8W7W7-F1
#
_entry.id   AF-A0A7V8W7W7-F1
#
_cell.length_a   1.000
_cell.length_b   1.000
_cell.length_c   1.000
_cell.angle_alpha   90.00
_cell.angle_beta   90.00
_cell.angle_gamma   90.00
#
_symmetry.space_group_name_H-M   'P 1'
#
loop_
_entity.id
_entity.type
_entity.pdbx_description
1 polymer ?
#
loop_
_entity_poly.entity_id
_entity_poly.type
_entity_poly.pdbx_seq_one_letter_code
_entity_poly.pdbx_strand_id
1 'polypeptide(L)'
;MKGTFVTDVQEIRRRARQHVEKGAVTEGYRADRETVIKLLNEALATEIVCVLRYKRHYFMATGIHAEPVAKEFQQHAAEEQGHADEIAERITQLG
;
A
#
# COMPACT_ATOMS: atom_id res chain seq x y z
N MET A 1 -47.83 5.82 12.56
CA MET A 1 -46.77 4.91 12.10
C MET A 1 -45.57 5.73 11.59
N LYS A 2 -44.73 6.27 12.47
CA LYS A 2 -43.51 7.07 12.12
C LYS A 2 -42.25 6.61 12.86
N GLY A 3 -42.34 5.56 13.68
CA GLY A 3 -41.23 5.09 14.54
C GLY A 3 -40.26 4.16 13.82
N THR A 4 -40.76 3.20 13.03
CA THR A 4 -39.96 2.09 12.49
C THR A 4 -38.87 2.56 11.52
N PHE A 5 -39.19 3.47 10.60
CA PHE A 5 -38.22 3.96 9.59
C PHE A 5 -37.08 4.80 10.20
N VAL A 6 -37.38 5.62 11.23
CA VAL A 6 -36.37 6.45 11.90
C VAL A 6 -35.44 5.59 12.76
N THR A 7 -35.98 4.57 13.45
CA THR A 7 -35.18 3.58 14.19
C THR A 7 -34.26 2.78 13.26
N ASP A 8 -34.73 2.40 12.07
CA ASP A 8 -33.92 1.70 11.07
C ASP A 8 -32.73 2.55 10.58
N VAL A 9 -32.94 3.83 10.28
CA VAL A 9 -31.86 4.73 9.84
C VAL A 9 -30.83 4.95 10.94
N GLN A 10 -31.25 5.07 12.20
CA GLN A 10 -30.32 5.18 13.32
C GLN A 10 -29.50 3.90 13.52
N GLU A 11 -30.13 2.73 13.38
CA GLU A 11 -29.46 1.43 13.49
C GLU A 11 -28.49 1.19 12.32
N ILE A 12 -28.87 1.53 11.09
CA ILE A 12 -27.99 1.48 9.90
C ILE A 12 -26.76 2.38 10.11
N ARG A 13 -26.96 3.62 10.59
CA ARG A 13 -25.84 4.54 10.89
C ARG A 13 -24.96 4.05 12.03
N ARG A 14 -25.53 3.40 13.04
CA ARG A 14 -24.79 2.77 14.14
C ARG A 14 -23.90 1.65 13.63
N ARG A 15 -24.45 0.74 12.82
CA ARG A 15 -23.70 -0.36 12.18
C ARG A 15 -22.62 0.15 11.24
N ALA A 16 -22.93 1.11 10.38
CA ALA A 16 -21.95 1.72 9.47
C ALA A 16 -20.75 2.28 10.24
N ARG A 17 -20.97 2.98 11.36
CA ARG A 17 -19.89 3.47 12.24
C ARG A 17 -19.07 2.34 12.87
N GLN A 18 -19.71 1.27 13.32
CA GLN A 18 -19.00 0.09 13.83
C GLN A 18 -18.15 -0.62 12.76
N HIS A 19 -18.56 -0.60 11.49
CA HIS A 19 -17.74 -1.12 10.41
C HIS A 19 -16.60 -0.18 10.03
N VAL A 20 -16.78 1.13 10.15
CA VAL A 20 -15.69 2.11 10.00
C VAL A 20 -14.60 1.90 11.06
N GLU A 21 -14.99 1.52 12.29
CA GLU A 21 -14.03 1.18 13.36
C GLU A 21 -13.18 -0.06 13.05
N LYS A 22 -13.65 -0.98 12.18
CA LYS A 22 -12.85 -2.15 11.74
C LYS A 22 -11.77 -1.78 10.69
N GLY A 23 -11.72 -0.52 10.25
CA GLY A 23 -10.70 -0.02 9.34
C GLY A 23 -10.71 -0.72 7.98
N ALA A 24 -9.53 -0.95 7.39
CA ALA A 24 -9.39 -1.59 6.08
C ALA A 24 -9.73 -3.09 6.08
N VAL A 25 -9.99 -3.69 7.24
CA VAL A 25 -10.35 -5.10 7.40
C VAL A 25 -11.87 -5.21 7.54
N THR A 26 -12.54 -5.49 6.43
CA THR A 26 -14.00 -5.70 6.40
C THR A 26 -14.36 -7.11 6.83
N GLU A 27 -15.62 -7.34 7.21
CA GLU A 27 -16.12 -8.68 7.60
C GLU A 27 -15.99 -9.75 6.50
N GLY A 28 -15.80 -9.32 5.24
CA GLY A 28 -15.55 -10.20 4.10
C GLY A 28 -14.08 -10.57 3.88
N TYR A 29 -13.14 -10.05 4.68
CA TYR A 29 -11.72 -10.33 4.54
C TYR A 29 -11.40 -11.75 5.04
N ARG A 30 -11.34 -12.71 4.11
CA ARG A 30 -11.12 -14.13 4.39
C ARG A 30 -9.64 -14.55 4.42
N ALA A 31 -8.73 -13.66 4.04
CA ALA A 31 -7.32 -13.98 3.98
C ALA A 31 -6.71 -14.05 5.39
N ASP A 32 -5.78 -14.98 5.60
CA ASP A 32 -4.98 -15.01 6.81
C ASP A 32 -4.08 -13.77 6.85
N ARG A 33 -4.41 -12.87 7.77
CA ARG A 33 -3.79 -11.56 7.87
C ARG A 33 -2.32 -11.64 8.25
N GLU A 34 -1.93 -12.58 9.11
CA GLU A 34 -0.53 -12.75 9.51
C GLU A 34 0.31 -13.18 8.30
N THR A 35 -0.19 -14.12 7.51
CA THR A 35 0.46 -14.52 6.26
C THR A 35 0.55 -13.36 5.28
N VAL A 36 -0.52 -12.57 5.10
CA VAL A 36 -0.48 -11.41 4.19
C VAL A 36 0.53 -10.36 4.65
N ILE A 37 0.54 -10.00 5.94
CA ILE A 37 1.50 -9.04 6.48
C ILE A 37 2.93 -9.54 6.31
N LYS A 38 3.18 -10.84 6.51
CA LYS A 38 4.51 -11.42 6.28
C LYS A 38 4.95 -11.25 4.83
N LEU A 39 4.10 -11.61 3.86
CA LEU A 39 4.41 -11.48 2.43
C LEU A 39 4.62 -10.02 2.02
N LEU A 40 3.81 -9.09 2.56
CA LEU A 40 3.98 -7.66 2.30
C LEU A 40 5.30 -7.13 2.86
N ASN A 41 5.75 -7.59 4.03
CA ASN A 41 7.06 -7.20 4.57
C ASN A 41 8.22 -7.73 3.72
N GLU A 42 8.12 -8.95 3.19
CA GLU A 42 9.10 -9.51 2.25
C GLU A 42 9.16 -8.69 0.94
N ALA A 43 7.99 -8.29 0.42
CA ALA A 43 7.90 -7.41 -0.74
C ALA A 43 8.48 -6.01 -0.44
N LEU A 44 8.12 -5.40 0.68
CA LEU A 44 8.62 -4.08 1.10
C LEU A 44 10.16 -4.05 1.18
N ALA A 45 10.76 -5.08 1.78
CA ALA A 45 12.21 -5.19 1.86
C ALA A 45 12.84 -5.29 0.45
N THR A 46 12.19 -6.03 -0.44
CA THR A 46 12.64 -6.15 -1.85
C THR A 46 12.58 -4.79 -2.54
N GLU A 47 11.48 -4.04 -2.39
CA GLU A 47 11.33 -2.74 -3.04
C GLU A 47 12.31 -1.69 -2.52
N ILE A 48 12.56 -1.65 -1.21
CA ILE A 48 13.59 -0.76 -0.63
C ILE A 48 14.97 -1.06 -1.24
N VAL A 49 15.31 -2.35 -1.41
CA VAL A 49 16.56 -2.74 -2.06
C VAL A 49 16.56 -2.37 -3.55
N CYS A 50 15.42 -2.49 -4.25
CA CYS A 50 15.28 -2.08 -5.65
C CYS A 50 15.45 -0.56 -5.83
N VAL A 51 14.89 0.27 -4.94
CA VAL A 51 15.13 1.73 -4.90
C VAL A 51 16.63 2.02 -4.82
N LEU A 52 17.33 1.39 -3.87
CA LEU A 52 18.77 1.60 -3.69
C LEU A 52 19.57 1.10 -4.90
N ARG A 53 19.17 -0.03 -5.49
CA ARG A 53 19.78 -0.60 -6.70
C ARG A 53 19.68 0.35 -7.88
N TYR A 54 18.49 0.88 -8.18
CA TYR A 54 18.31 1.78 -9.29
C TYR A 54 18.94 3.16 -9.06
N LYS A 55 18.93 3.67 -7.82
CA LYS A 55 19.72 4.86 -7.47
C LYS A 55 21.21 4.66 -7.70
N ARG A 56 21.75 3.50 -7.31
CA ARG A 56 23.16 3.15 -7.60
C ARG A 56 23.41 3.12 -9.11
N HIS A 57 22.52 2.52 -9.90
CA HIS A 57 22.66 2.49 -11.36
C HIS A 57 22.59 3.87 -12.01
N TYR A 58 21.69 4.74 -11.53
CA TYR A 58 21.64 6.16 -11.92
C TYR A 58 22.99 6.86 -11.76
N PHE A 59 23.58 6.80 -10.56
CA PHE A 59 24.87 7.46 -10.29
C PHE A 59 26.07 6.82 -11.00
N MET A 60 25.95 5.55 -11.41
CA MET A 60 26.99 4.82 -12.13
C MET A 60 26.89 4.96 -13.66
N ALA A 61 25.82 5.56 -14.19
CA ALA A 61 25.65 5.73 -15.62
C ALA A 61 26.75 6.64 -16.20
N THR A 62 27.52 6.11 -17.16
CA THR A 62 28.64 6.81 -17.80
C THR A 62 28.69 6.52 -19.31
N GLY A 63 29.38 7.36 -20.09
CA GLY A 63 29.51 7.22 -21.54
C GLY A 63 28.56 8.08 -22.38
N ILE A 64 28.63 7.94 -23.70
CA ILE A 64 27.94 8.80 -24.67
C ILE A 64 26.40 8.72 -24.64
N HIS A 65 25.85 7.69 -24.01
CA HIS A 65 24.41 7.49 -23.81
C HIS A 65 24.01 7.51 -22.32
N ALA A 66 24.87 8.07 -21.45
CA ALA A 66 24.65 8.05 -20.01
C ALA A 66 23.37 8.74 -19.57
N GLU A 67 23.05 9.90 -20.16
CA GLU A 67 21.92 10.72 -19.74
C GLU A 67 20.56 10.03 -19.89
N PRO A 68 20.17 9.48 -21.06
CA PRO A 68 18.90 8.77 -21.17
C PRO A 68 18.84 7.53 -20.28
N VAL A 69 19.94 6.78 -20.16
CA VAL A 69 20.00 5.57 -19.32
C VAL A 69 19.88 5.92 -17.84
N ALA A 70 20.54 7.00 -17.39
CA ALA A 70 20.39 7.52 -16.05
C ALA A 70 18.92 7.88 -15.80
N LYS A 71 18.28 8.61 -16.71
CA LYS A 71 16.87 9.01 -16.56
C LYS A 71 15.93 7.82 -16.38
N GLU A 72 16.11 6.73 -17.13
CA GLU A 72 15.34 5.50 -16.95
C GLU A 72 15.58 4.88 -15.56
N PHE A 73 16.82 4.80 -15.09
CA PHE A 73 17.10 4.33 -13.74
C PHE A 73 16.52 5.22 -12.65
N GLN A 74 16.49 6.54 -12.87
CA GLN A 74 15.85 7.47 -11.95
C GLN A 74 14.33 7.26 -11.91
N GLN A 75 13.72 7.00 -13.06
CA GLN A 75 12.29 6.69 -13.17
C GLN A 75 11.97 5.41 -12.41
N HIS A 76 12.71 4.32 -12.65
CA HIS A 76 12.50 3.06 -11.91
C HIS A 76 12.69 3.26 -10.40
N ALA A 77 13.73 3.99 -9.97
CA ALA A 77 13.92 4.27 -8.55
C ALA A 77 12.73 5.01 -7.90
N ALA A 78 12.02 5.85 -8.66
CA ALA A 78 10.81 6.52 -8.18
C ALA A 78 9.60 5.58 -8.16
N GLU A 79 9.46 4.72 -9.16
CA GLU A 79 8.39 3.70 -9.21
C GLU A 79 8.50 2.72 -8.05
N GLU A 80 9.69 2.16 -7.78
CA GLU A 80 9.88 1.23 -6.66
C GLU A 80 9.68 1.92 -5.30
N GLN A 81 9.95 3.23 -5.21
CA GLN A 81 9.61 3.99 -4.00
C GLN A 81 8.09 4.10 -3.82
N GLY A 82 7.35 4.35 -4.90
CA GLY A 82 5.89 4.32 -4.88
C GLY A 82 5.34 2.96 -4.46
N HIS A 83 5.89 1.86 -5.00
CA HIS A 83 5.52 0.51 -4.57
C HIS A 83 5.80 0.28 -3.08
N ALA A 84 6.97 0.70 -2.58
CA ALA A 84 7.31 0.59 -1.17
C ALA A 84 6.32 1.36 -0.27
N ASP A 85 5.93 2.58 -0.68
CA ASP A 85 4.99 3.41 0.06
C ASP A 85 3.59 2.77 0.12
N GLU A 86 3.09 2.25 -1.01
CA GLU A 86 1.81 1.55 -1.08
C GLU A 86 1.79 0.28 -0.22
N ILE A 87 2.88 -0.50 -0.24
CA ILE A 87 3.01 -1.70 0.59
C ILE A 87 3.04 -1.33 2.07
N ALA A 88 3.82 -0.31 2.45
CA ALA A 88 3.92 0.15 3.84
C ALA A 88 2.57 0.67 4.37
N GLU A 89 1.85 1.42 3.53
CA GLU A 89 0.48 1.85 3.84
C GLU A 89 -0.41 0.63 4.05
N ARG A 90 -0.34 -0.38 3.16
CA ARG A 90 -1.17 -1.58 3.26
C ARG A 90 -0.88 -2.41 4.50
N ILE A 91 0.38 -2.54 4.90
CA ILE A 91 0.76 -3.18 6.17
C ILE A 91 0.09 -2.45 7.34
N THR A 92 0.21 -1.12 7.38
CA THR A 92 -0.38 -0.28 8.43
C THR A 92 -1.91 -0.41 8.51
N GLN A 93 -2.57 -0.52 7.35
CA GLN A 93 -4.01 -0.71 7.23
C GLN A 93 -4.47 -2.08 7.76
N LEU A 94 -3.65 -3.13 7.62
CA LEU A 94 -3.98 -4.49 8.07
C LEU A 94 -3.73 -4.68 9.57
N GLY A 95 -2.81 -3.90 10.15
CA GLY A 95 -2.60 -3.83 11.60
C GLY A 95 -1.49 -4.73 12.11
#